data_AF-A0A8H3M5T1-F1
#
_entry.id   AF-A0A8H3M5T1-F1
#
_cell.length_a   1.000
_cell.length_b   1.000
_cell.length_c   1.000
_cell.angle_alpha   90.00
_cell.angle_beta   90.00
_cell.angle_gamma   90.00
#
_symmetry.space_group_name_H-M   'P 1'
#
loop_
_entity.id
_entity.type
_entity.pdbx_description
1 polymer ?
#
loop_
_entity_poly.entity_id
_entity_poly.type
_entity_poly.pdbx_seq_one_letter_code
_entity_poly.pdbx_strand_id
1 'polypeptide(L)'
;MWEFTSGIPPFHNIAHDHQLIYDICKGERPKINKNTPQCYIDLMTKCWDSNPSNRPTITELEYKISEWIKCINEYYRINSDGNYRRNVPNIDNKFRSDMSEFVTVNDDTVQESTNISIVQFHPQAYFTSRKLTEILFKDDSDHLEYMI
;
A
#
# COMPACT_ATOMS: atom_id res chain seq x y z
N MET A 1 3.98 -1.06 -1.83
CA MET A 1 2.58 -1.54 -1.83
C MET A 1 1.61 -0.39 -1.64
N TRP A 2 1.67 0.38 -0.55
CA TRP A 2 0.74 1.49 -0.31
C TRP A 2 0.73 2.55 -1.43
N GLU A 3 1.91 3.06 -1.80
CA GLU A 3 2.08 4.07 -2.86
C GLU A 3 1.49 3.64 -4.21
N PHE A 4 1.53 2.34 -4.52
CA PHE A 4 0.92 1.78 -5.73
C PHE A 4 -0.60 1.98 -5.77
N THR A 5 -1.26 1.88 -4.61
CA THR A 5 -2.73 2.01 -4.52
C THR A 5 -3.19 3.43 -4.24
N SER A 6 -2.36 4.26 -3.62
CA SER A 6 -2.70 5.65 -3.30
C SER A 6 -2.29 6.63 -4.39
N GLY A 7 -1.31 6.27 -5.23
CA GLY A 7 -0.71 7.16 -6.23
C GLY A 7 0.12 8.30 -5.65
N ILE A 8 0.39 8.28 -4.35
CA ILE A 8 1.10 9.34 -3.62
C ILE A 8 2.13 8.72 -2.64
N PRO A 9 3.22 9.42 -2.32
CA PRO A 9 4.15 8.96 -1.29
C PRO A 9 3.51 8.91 0.10
N PRO A 10 3.87 7.93 0.95
CA PRO A 10 3.36 7.85 2.32
C PRO A 10 3.79 9.08 3.11
N PHE A 11 2.91 9.56 3.99
CA PHE A 11 3.19 10.70 4.87
C PHE A 11 3.62 11.97 4.12
N HIS A 12 3.10 12.19 2.90
CA HIS A 12 3.55 13.29 2.04
C HIS A 12 3.27 14.68 2.59
N ASN A 13 2.25 14.82 3.44
CA ASN A 13 1.73 16.08 3.94
C ASN A 13 2.22 16.44 5.36
N ILE A 14 3.18 15.71 5.91
CA ILE A 14 3.76 15.95 7.24
C ILE A 14 5.29 16.03 7.19
N ALA A 15 5.90 16.63 8.21
CA ALA A 15 7.35 16.68 8.35
C ALA A 15 7.92 15.27 8.57
N HIS A 16 9.08 14.99 7.96
CA HIS A 16 9.82 13.74 8.19
C HIS A 16 10.93 13.99 9.22
N ASP A 17 10.50 14.29 10.43
CA ASP A 17 11.32 14.60 11.61
C ASP A 17 11.32 13.43 12.63
N HIS A 18 11.89 13.66 13.81
CA HIS A 18 11.95 12.66 14.87
C HIS A 18 10.55 12.26 15.39
N GLN A 19 9.58 13.18 15.35
CA GLN A 19 8.21 12.92 15.81
C GLN A 19 7.53 11.88 14.90
N LEU A 20 7.65 12.04 13.58
CA LEU A 20 7.11 11.03 12.65
C LEU A 20 7.77 9.66 12.85
N ILE A 21 9.09 9.62 13.09
CA ILE A 21 9.80 8.37 13.38
C ILE A 21 9.22 7.72 14.64
N TYR A 22 9.00 8.50 15.70
CA TYR A 22 8.40 8.03 16.95
C TYR A 22 6.98 7.50 16.73
N ASP A 23 6.13 8.22 15.99
CA ASP A 23 4.76 7.82 15.72
C ASP A 23 4.70 6.50 14.94
N ILE A 24 5.57 6.32 13.94
CA ILE A 24 5.69 5.05 13.18
C ILE A 24 6.09 3.89 14.10
N CYS A 25 7.02 4.13 15.02
CA CYS A 25 7.43 3.15 16.04
C CYS A 25 6.27 2.82 17.01
N LYS A 26 5.36 3.77 17.27
CA LYS A 26 4.13 3.55 18.05
C LYS A 26 3.00 2.88 17.25
N GLY A 27 3.19 2.66 15.96
CA GLY A 27 2.24 1.94 15.12
C GLY A 27 1.49 2.82 14.12
N GLU A 28 1.87 4.09 13.97
CA GLU A 28 1.31 4.95 12.92
C GLU A 28 1.56 4.34 11.54
N ARG A 29 0.53 4.30 10.69
CA ARG A 29 0.60 3.75 9.33
C ARG A 29 -0.14 4.66 8.35
N PRO A 30 0.26 4.69 7.07
CA PRO A 30 -0.44 5.46 6.05
C PRO A 30 -1.92 5.08 5.97
N LYS A 31 -2.78 6.10 5.83
CA LYS A 31 -4.23 5.92 5.68
C LYS A 31 -4.54 5.09 4.43
N ILE A 32 -5.36 4.06 4.58
CA ILE A 32 -5.76 3.18 3.47
C ILE A 32 -6.90 3.84 2.69
N ASN A 33 -6.81 3.80 1.35
CA ASN A 33 -7.87 4.31 0.47
C ASN A 33 -9.06 3.35 0.49
N LYS A 34 -10.29 3.90 0.47
CA LYS A 34 -11.52 3.10 0.38
C LYS A 34 -11.59 2.25 -0.89
N ASN A 35 -10.91 2.70 -1.95
CA ASN A 35 -10.88 2.01 -3.24
C ASN A 35 -9.72 1.01 -3.32
N THR A 36 -9.12 0.61 -2.19
CA THR A 36 -8.14 -0.48 -2.16
C THR A 36 -8.86 -1.81 -1.91
N PRO A 37 -8.68 -2.84 -2.76
CA PRO A 37 -9.23 -4.17 -2.53
C PRO A 37 -8.84 -4.76 -1.17
N GLN A 38 -9.78 -5.41 -0.48
CA GLN A 38 -9.58 -5.92 0.87
C GLN A 38 -8.45 -6.96 0.93
N CYS A 39 -8.35 -7.83 -0.06
CA CYS A 39 -7.27 -8.81 -0.16
C CYS A 39 -5.87 -8.15 -0.23
N TYR A 40 -5.78 -6.96 -0.83
CA TYR A 40 -4.56 -6.15 -0.90
C TYR A 40 -4.31 -5.41 0.42
N ILE A 41 -5.36 -4.89 1.07
CA ILE A 41 -5.29 -4.33 2.43
C ILE A 41 -4.72 -5.36 3.40
N ASP A 42 -5.25 -6.58 3.39
CA ASP A 42 -4.81 -7.66 4.27
C ASP A 42 -3.35 -8.04 4.04
N LEU A 43 -2.91 -8.08 2.78
CA LEU A 43 -1.52 -8.37 2.44
C LEU A 43 -0.58 -7.22 2.87
N MET A 44 -0.94 -5.99 2.53
CA MET A 44 -0.18 -4.78 2.89
C MET A 44 -0.07 -4.64 4.41
N THR A 45 -1.15 -4.94 5.13
CA THR A 45 -1.16 -4.83 6.60
C THR A 45 -0.30 -5.86 7.29
N LYS A 46 -0.21 -7.08 6.75
CA LYS A 46 0.76 -8.08 7.21
C LYS A 46 2.21 -7.65 6.94
N CYS A 47 2.50 -6.98 5.82
CA CYS A 47 3.85 -6.54 5.50
C CYS A 47 4.44 -5.54 6.51
N TRP A 48 3.61 -4.75 7.17
CA TRP A 48 4.05 -3.75 8.17
C TRP A 48 3.59 -4.06 9.60
N ASP A 49 3.29 -5.33 9.89
CA ASP A 49 2.92 -5.82 11.22
C ASP A 49 4.05 -5.51 12.23
N SER A 50 3.67 -5.06 13.42
CA SER A 50 4.61 -4.74 14.49
C SER A 50 5.40 -5.96 14.96
N ASN A 51 4.79 -7.16 14.91
CA ASN A 51 5.48 -8.42 15.14
C ASN A 51 6.13 -8.90 13.84
N PRO A 52 7.48 -8.97 13.75
CA PRO A 52 8.18 -9.43 12.55
C PRO A 52 7.79 -10.85 12.12
N SER A 53 7.40 -11.72 13.06
CA SER A 53 6.99 -13.10 12.76
C SER A 53 5.67 -13.20 12.01
N ASN A 54 4.83 -12.16 12.04
CA ASN A 54 3.57 -12.12 11.28
C ASN A 54 3.78 -11.63 9.83
N ARG A 55 4.96 -11.08 9.52
CA ARG A 55 5.25 -10.53 8.19
C ARG A 55 5.48 -11.67 7.20
N PRO A 56 4.91 -11.58 5.98
CA PRO A 56 5.16 -12.57 4.96
C PRO A 56 6.62 -12.53 4.53
N THR A 57 7.16 -13.70 4.21
CA THR A 57 8.42 -13.80 3.49
C THR A 57 8.29 -13.23 2.08
N ILE A 58 9.43 -12.89 1.47
CA ILE A 58 9.44 -12.41 0.08
C ILE A 58 8.86 -13.46 -0.88
N THR A 59 9.11 -14.74 -0.62
CA THR A 59 8.61 -15.86 -1.44
C THR A 59 7.08 -16.00 -1.34
N GLU A 60 6.51 -15.85 -0.14
CA GLU A 60 5.05 -15.85 0.03
C GLU A 60 4.40 -14.64 -0.67
N LEU A 61 5.05 -13.48 -0.59
CA LEU A 61 4.59 -12.25 -1.24
C LEU A 61 4.61 -12.38 -2.77
N GLU A 62 5.73 -12.85 -3.32
CA GLU A 62 5.91 -13.11 -4.75
C GLU A 62 4.89 -14.11 -5.27
N TYR A 63 4.72 -15.23 -4.57
CA TYR A 63 3.73 -16.24 -4.92
C TYR A 63 2.33 -15.65 -4.98
N LYS A 64 1.88 -14.96 -3.92
CA LYS A 64 0.53 -14.39 -3.85
C LYS A 64 0.28 -13.37 -4.95
N ILE A 65 1.22 -12.45 -5.19
CA ILE A 65 1.09 -11.42 -6.25
C ILE A 65 1.08 -12.09 -7.63
N SER A 66 1.94 -13.09 -7.85
CA SER A 66 2.00 -13.81 -9.13
C SER A 66 0.68 -14.54 -9.43
N GLU A 67 0.08 -15.18 -8.43
CA GLU A 67 -1.22 -15.84 -8.60
C GLU A 67 -2.33 -14.84 -8.90
N TRP A 68 -2.37 -13.69 -8.22
CA TRP A 68 -3.32 -12.61 -8.55
C TRP A 68 -3.16 -12.14 -10.00
N ILE A 69 -1.93 -11.88 -10.45
CA ILE A 69 -1.65 -11.43 -11.82
C ILE A 69 -2.13 -12.48 -12.83
N LYS A 70 -1.83 -13.76 -12.61
CA LYS A 70 -2.32 -14.85 -13.47
C LYS A 70 -3.84 -14.85 -13.55
N CYS A 71 -4.52 -14.71 -12.42
CA CYS A 71 -5.98 -14.71 -12.35
C CYS A 71 -6.60 -13.54 -13.12
N ILE A 72 -6.06 -12.34 -12.91
CA ILE A 72 -6.50 -11.11 -13.58
C ILE A 72 -6.28 -11.21 -15.09
N ASN A 73 -5.12 -11.69 -15.53
CA ASN A 73 -4.81 -11.86 -16.94
C ASN A 73 -5.76 -12.86 -17.61
N GLU A 74 -6.03 -14.01 -16.98
CA GLU A 74 -6.96 -15.01 -17.52
C GLU A 74 -8.39 -14.48 -17.62
N TYR A 75 -8.84 -13.70 -16.64
CA TYR A 75 -10.14 -13.04 -16.73
C TYR A 75 -10.24 -12.11 -17.92
N TYR A 76 -9.27 -11.20 -18.10
CA TYR A 76 -9.29 -10.27 -19.23
C TYR A 76 -9.14 -11.01 -20.56
N ARG A 77 -8.37 -12.11 -20.62
CA ARG A 77 -8.25 -12.95 -21.81
C ARG A 77 -9.59 -13.56 -22.21
N ILE A 78 -10.34 -14.11 -21.25
CA ILE A 78 -11.65 -14.74 -21.48
C ILE A 78 -12.73 -13.71 -21.83
N ASN A 79 -12.62 -12.51 -21.25
CA ASN A 79 -13.57 -11.41 -21.44
C ASN A 79 -13.13 -10.40 -22.50
N SER A 80 -12.17 -10.77 -23.34
CA SER A 80 -11.72 -9.96 -24.48
C SER A 80 -12.84 -9.71 -25.50
N ASP A 81 -13.88 -10.55 -25.50
CA ASP A 81 -15.09 -10.43 -26.31
C ASP A 81 -16.15 -9.48 -25.70
N GLY A 82 -15.88 -8.90 -24.53
CA GLY A 82 -16.81 -8.00 -23.83
C GLY A 82 -17.96 -8.70 -23.12
N ASN A 83 -17.95 -10.04 -22.99
CA ASN A 83 -19.05 -10.79 -22.40
C ASN A 83 -19.00 -10.93 -20.86
N TYR A 84 -18.06 -10.23 -20.17
CA TYR A 84 -17.90 -10.11 -18.71
C TYR A 84 -18.27 -11.38 -17.90
N ARG A 85 -17.80 -12.53 -18.37
CA ARG A 85 -17.93 -13.83 -17.73
C ARG A 85 -17.15 -13.82 -16.42
N ARG A 86 -17.88 -13.97 -15.32
CA ARG A 86 -17.30 -14.09 -13.97
C ARG A 86 -16.54 -15.41 -13.77
N ASN A 87 -16.78 -16.42 -14.61
CA ASN A 87 -16.18 -17.73 -14.46
C ASN A 87 -14.89 -17.89 -15.25
N VAL A 88 -13.75 -17.77 -14.55
CA VAL A 88 -12.41 -18.12 -15.02
C VAL A 88 -12.08 -19.60 -14.68
N PRO A 89 -11.96 -20.51 -15.66
CA PRO A 89 -11.57 -21.90 -15.42
C PRO A 89 -10.12 -22.02 -14.92
N ASN A 90 -9.79 -23.12 -14.24
CA ASN A 90 -8.40 -23.48 -13.84
C ASN A 90 -7.68 -22.52 -12.87
N ILE A 91 -8.43 -21.81 -12.03
CA ILE A 91 -7.88 -20.95 -10.97
C ILE A 91 -8.25 -21.52 -9.59
N ASP A 92 -7.32 -21.48 -8.64
CA ASP A 92 -7.62 -21.78 -7.24
C ASP A 92 -8.73 -20.86 -6.72
N ASN A 93 -9.77 -21.46 -6.13
CA ASN A 93 -10.93 -20.77 -5.59
C ASN A 93 -10.57 -19.59 -4.67
N LYS A 94 -9.45 -19.66 -3.93
CA LYS A 94 -9.00 -18.58 -3.04
C LYS A 94 -8.57 -17.33 -3.83
N PHE A 95 -7.76 -17.49 -4.87
CA PHE A 95 -7.26 -16.35 -5.65
C PHE A 95 -8.32 -15.76 -6.58
N ARG A 96 -9.32 -16.55 -6.95
CA ARG A 96 -10.51 -16.07 -7.66
C ARG A 96 -11.31 -15.04 -6.85
N SER A 97 -11.46 -15.23 -5.55
CA SER A 97 -12.15 -14.27 -4.69
C SER A 97 -11.40 -12.94 -4.65
N ASP A 98 -10.10 -13.01 -4.32
CA ASP A 98 -9.21 -11.84 -4.30
C ASP A 98 -9.26 -11.07 -5.63
N MET A 99 -9.17 -11.79 -6.75
CA MET A 99 -9.24 -11.24 -8.10
C MET A 99 -10.55 -10.47 -8.36
N SER A 100 -11.69 -10.97 -7.87
CA SER A 100 -12.98 -10.32 -8.07
C SER A 100 -13.09 -8.97 -7.37
N GLU A 101 -12.37 -8.78 -6.26
CA GLU A 101 -12.30 -7.49 -5.57
C GLU A 101 -11.59 -6.45 -6.43
N PHE A 102 -10.48 -6.82 -7.09
CA PHE A 102 -9.77 -5.91 -8.02
C PHE A 102 -10.63 -5.48 -9.21
N VAL A 103 -11.40 -6.40 -9.80
CA VAL A 103 -12.28 -6.08 -10.93
C VAL A 103 -13.40 -5.13 -10.52
N THR A 104 -14.06 -5.43 -9.39
CA THR A 104 -15.21 -4.64 -8.91
C THR A 104 -14.78 -3.20 -8.61
N VAL A 105 -13.66 -3.04 -7.91
CA VAL A 105 -13.09 -1.70 -7.62
C VAL A 105 -12.77 -0.93 -8.91
N ASN A 106 -12.23 -1.61 -9.93
CA ASN A 106 -11.90 -0.95 -11.19
C ASN A 106 -13.17 -0.42 -11.89
N ASP A 107 -14.25 -1.20 -11.93
CA ASP A 107 -15.53 -0.76 -12.52
C ASP A 107 -16.13 0.45 -11.78
N ASP A 108 -16.03 0.48 -10.45
CA ASP A 108 -16.51 1.61 -9.63
C ASP A 108 -15.66 2.88 -9.84
N THR A 109 -14.33 2.74 -9.97
CA THR A 109 -13.41 3.89 -10.16
C THR A 109 -13.53 4.58 -11.52
N VAL A 110 -14.02 3.89 -12.56
CA VAL A 110 -14.29 4.48 -13.88
C VAL A 110 -15.41 5.53 -13.80
N GLN A 111 -16.25 5.52 -12.75
CA GLN A 111 -17.33 6.48 -12.55
C GLN A 111 -16.92 7.76 -11.77
N GLU A 112 -15.77 7.78 -11.06
CA GLU A 112 -15.38 8.90 -10.16
C GLU A 112 -14.23 9.79 -10.69
N SER A 113 -13.73 9.55 -11.90
CA SER A 113 -12.56 10.27 -12.42
C SER A 113 -12.86 11.70 -12.94
N THR A 114 -13.08 12.68 -12.06
CA THR A 114 -12.96 14.12 -12.44
C THR A 114 -12.48 15.09 -11.35
N ASN A 115 -11.89 14.66 -10.23
CA ASN A 115 -11.28 15.59 -9.28
C ASN A 115 -9.83 15.20 -8.96
N ILE A 116 -8.90 15.59 -9.84
CA ILE A 116 -7.46 15.58 -9.53
C ILE A 116 -7.24 16.60 -8.40
N SER A 117 -7.29 16.12 -7.15
CA SER A 117 -6.91 16.92 -6.01
C SER A 117 -5.40 17.15 -6.08
N ILE A 118 -4.97 18.41 -6.06
CA ILE A 118 -3.53 18.74 -6.03
C ILE A 118 -2.93 18.10 -4.77
N VAL A 119 -2.00 17.17 -4.96
CA VAL A 119 -1.29 16.52 -3.86
C VAL A 119 -0.36 17.54 -3.23
N GLN A 120 -0.66 17.93 -1.98
CA GLN A 120 0.14 18.90 -1.24
C GLN A 120 1.28 18.20 -0.51
N PHE A 121 2.52 18.65 -0.71
CA PHE A 121 3.70 18.12 -0.02
C PHE A 121 4.14 19.03 1.11
N HIS A 122 4.54 18.44 2.23
CA HIS A 122 5.18 19.19 3.30
C HIS A 122 6.61 19.57 2.88
N PRO A 123 7.07 20.81 3.10
CA PRO A 123 8.42 21.24 2.71
C PRO A 123 9.55 20.45 3.39
N GLN A 124 9.23 19.80 4.51
CA GLN A 124 10.15 18.95 5.27
C GLN A 124 9.87 17.44 5.07
N ALA A 125 9.10 17.06 4.05
CA ALA A 125 8.98 15.66 3.63
C ALA A 125 10.18 15.29 2.73
N TYR A 126 10.80 14.15 3.00
CA TYR A 126 11.98 13.66 2.30
C TYR A 126 11.77 12.21 1.83
N PHE A 127 11.79 12.00 0.51
CA PHE A 127 11.61 10.66 -0.10
C PHE A 127 12.91 10.04 -0.60
N THR A 128 14.03 10.69 -0.31
CA THR A 128 15.38 10.22 -0.61
C THR A 128 16.09 9.83 0.68
N SER A 129 17.04 8.90 0.60
CA SER A 129 17.80 8.48 1.78
C SER A 129 18.55 9.64 2.41
N ARG A 130 18.53 9.70 3.75
CA ARG A 130 19.27 10.66 4.58
C ARG A 130 19.83 9.94 5.80
N LYS A 131 20.91 10.47 6.39
CA LYS A 131 21.47 9.88 7.61
C LYS A 131 20.53 10.14 8.78
N LEU A 132 20.23 9.12 9.58
CA LEU A 132 19.39 9.26 10.77
C LEU A 132 19.95 10.29 11.75
N THR A 133 21.28 10.39 11.85
CA THR A 133 21.97 11.40 12.65
C THR A 133 21.59 12.82 12.24
N GLU A 134 21.45 13.11 10.94
CA GLU A 134 21.05 14.44 10.46
C GLU A 134 19.59 14.79 10.78
N ILE A 135 18.78 13.81 11.16
CA ILE A 135 17.39 13.99 11.58
C ILE A 135 17.35 14.26 13.09
N LEU A 136 18.08 13.46 13.88
CA LEU A 136 18.15 13.60 15.33
C LEU A 136 18.87 14.88 15.77
N PHE A 137 20.03 15.19 15.18
CA PHE A 137 20.84 16.36 15.53
C PHE A 137 20.30 17.69 14.96
N LYS A 138 19.23 17.66 14.15
CA LYS A 138 18.56 18.88 13.68
C LYS A 138 17.68 19.52 14.76
N ASP A 139 17.22 18.71 15.73
CA ASP A 139 16.32 19.12 16.81
C ASP A 139 16.98 19.20 18.20
N ASP A 140 18.27 18.84 18.31
CA ASP A 140 19.09 18.92 19.55
C ASP A 140 19.38 20.36 20.04
N SER A 141 18.53 21.32 19.70
CA SER A 141 18.41 22.55 20.48
C SER A 141 17.75 22.28 21.85
N ASP A 142 16.89 21.27 22.01
CA ASP A 142 16.27 20.93 23.30
C ASP A 142 15.83 19.45 23.35
N HIS A 143 16.33 18.70 24.35
CA HIS A 143 15.90 17.34 24.77
C HIS A 143 16.44 16.10 24.04
N LEU A 144 17.74 15.83 24.24
CA LEU A 144 18.31 14.48 24.18
C LEU A 144 18.21 13.78 25.55
N GLU A 145 16.99 13.54 26.04
CA GLU A 145 16.74 12.63 27.16
C GLU A 145 15.50 11.79 26.81
N TYR A 146 15.66 10.67 26.10
CA TYR A 146 14.80 9.46 26.16
C TYR A 146 15.11 8.50 25.00
N MET A 147 16.29 7.88 25.02
CA MET A 147 16.56 6.66 24.24
C MET A 147 17.33 5.62 25.07
N ILE A 148 16.79 5.23 26.23
CA ILE A 148 17.10 3.96 26.89
C ILE A 148 15.84 3.09 26.83
#